data_AF-A0AAD9NBN8-F1
#
_entry.id   AF-A0AAD9NBN8-F1
#
_cell.length_a   1.000
_cell.length_b   1.000
_cell.length_c   1.000
_cell.angle_alpha   90.00
_cell.angle_beta   90.00
_cell.angle_gamma   90.00
#
_symmetry.space_group_name_H-M   'P 1'
#
loop_
_entity.id
_entity.type
_entity.pdbx_description
1 polymer ?
#
loop_
_entity_poly.entity_id
_entity_poly.type
_entity_poly.pdbx_seq_one_letter_code
_entity_poly.pdbx_strand_id
1 'polypeptide(L)'
;MIAAPHQPFMCVWYNGYRDYDPQMKGAWGYFSVRTANKLSKMFPDRIHIEERSLLHPSWADGELPLLYQKHYDWSKNDAIHVWKRLHPVPEGPKEIEKRNCTLGEIMRYVYFLP
;
A
#
# COMPACT_ATOMS: atom_id res chain seq x y z
N MET A 1 -2.89 7.53 -1.27
CA MET A 1 -3.95 8.51 -0.93
C MET A 1 -4.39 9.18 -2.21
N ILE A 2 -5.69 9.23 -2.47
CA ILE A 2 -6.27 9.88 -3.63
C ILE A 2 -7.06 11.08 -3.09
N ALA A 3 -6.78 12.28 -3.57
CA ALA A 3 -7.46 13.48 -3.15
C ALA A 3 -7.50 14.49 -4.30
N ALA A 4 -8.60 15.23 -4.40
CA ALA A 4 -8.65 16.41 -5.26
C ALA A 4 -7.67 17.49 -4.74
N PRO A 5 -7.27 18.45 -5.59
CA PRO A 5 -6.47 19.59 -5.14
C PRO A 5 -7.12 20.35 -3.98
N HIS A 6 -6.29 20.87 -3.08
CA HIS A 6 -6.69 21.74 -1.95
C HIS A 6 -7.71 21.15 -0.95
N GLN A 7 -7.83 19.81 -0.87
CA GLN A 7 -8.68 19.20 0.15
C GLN A 7 -8.19 19.59 1.56
N PRO A 8 -9.09 19.98 2.49
CA PRO A 8 -8.69 20.49 3.81
C PRO A 8 -7.73 19.58 4.57
N PHE A 9 -7.97 18.27 4.54
CA PHE A 9 -7.09 17.28 5.17
C PHE A 9 -5.67 17.33 4.61
N MET A 10 -5.54 17.43 3.28
CA MET A 10 -4.24 17.52 2.60
C MET A 10 -3.51 18.80 2.95
N CYS A 11 -4.22 19.93 3.03
CA CYS A 11 -3.61 21.21 3.43
C CYS A 11 -3.05 21.15 4.85
N VAL A 12 -3.80 20.57 5.80
CA VAL A 12 -3.32 20.40 7.19
C VAL A 12 -2.11 19.49 7.24
N TRP A 13 -2.17 18.34 6.55
CA TRP A 13 -1.07 17.40 6.54
C TRP A 13 0.19 17.98 5.86
N TYR A 14 0.03 18.68 4.73
CA TYR A 14 1.11 19.37 4.03
C TYR A 14 1.75 20.46 4.89
N ASN A 15 0.95 21.25 5.61
CA ASN A 15 1.48 22.25 6.55
C ASN A 15 2.34 21.62 7.65
N GLY A 16 2.06 20.37 8.05
CA GLY A 16 2.92 19.63 8.97
C GLY A 16 4.33 19.40 8.45
N TYR A 17 4.56 19.39 7.14
CA TYR A 17 5.89 19.23 6.55
C TYR A 17 6.77 20.49 6.64
N ARG A 18 6.25 21.63 7.14
CA ARG A 18 7.07 22.84 7.32
C ARG A 18 8.25 22.61 8.28
N ASP A 19 8.10 21.68 9.21
CA ASP A 19 9.14 21.29 10.17
C ASP A 19 9.91 20.03 9.74
N TYR A 20 9.76 19.61 8.48
CA TYR A 20 10.46 18.44 7.95
C TYR A 20 11.95 18.74 7.78
N ASP A 21 12.78 18.03 8.55
CA ASP A 21 14.23 18.00 8.36
C ASP A 21 14.64 16.61 7.84
N PRO A 22 15.20 16.49 6.62
CA PRO A 22 15.67 15.23 6.08
C PRO A 22 16.86 14.63 6.86
N GLN A 23 17.60 15.43 7.62
CA GLN A 23 18.72 14.96 8.46
C GLN A 23 18.24 14.33 9.76
N MET A 24 17.01 14.64 10.20
CA MET A 24 16.43 14.03 11.39
C MET A 24 16.10 12.55 11.14
N LYS A 25 16.68 11.67 11.95
CA LYS A 25 16.45 10.22 11.87
C LYS A 25 14.97 9.89 12.01
N GLY A 26 14.41 9.26 10.99
CA GLY A 26 13.00 8.84 10.97
C GLY A 26 12.01 9.95 10.61
N ALA A 27 12.47 11.14 10.20
CA ALA A 27 11.62 12.24 9.76
C ALA A 27 10.61 11.79 8.71
N TRP A 28 11.07 11.07 7.68
CA TRP A 28 10.19 10.56 6.64
C TRP A 28 9.00 9.80 7.24
N GLY A 29 9.23 8.75 8.02
CA GLY A 29 8.14 7.94 8.58
C GLY A 29 7.26 8.71 9.58
N TYR A 30 7.82 9.69 10.29
CA TYR A 30 7.05 10.55 11.18
C TYR A 30 6.06 11.42 10.41
N PHE A 31 6.52 12.15 9.40
CA PHE A 31 5.68 13.09 8.65
C PHE A 31 4.80 12.38 7.62
N SER A 32 5.29 11.33 6.95
CA SER A 32 4.56 10.63 5.87
C SER A 32 3.59 9.55 6.34
N VAL A 33 3.80 8.98 7.54
CA VAL A 33 2.96 7.87 8.02
C VAL A 33 2.28 8.24 9.34
N ARG A 34 3.07 8.56 10.36
CA ARG A 34 2.53 8.75 11.72
C ARG A 34 1.65 9.99 11.83
N THR A 35 2.06 11.10 11.20
CA THR A 35 1.29 12.34 11.21
C THR A 35 -0.04 12.17 10.47
N ALA A 36 -0.02 11.56 9.28
CA ALA A 36 -1.24 11.23 8.54
C ALA A 36 -2.22 10.39 9.37
N ASN A 37 -1.73 9.35 10.05
CA ASN A 37 -2.56 8.49 10.90
C ASN A 37 -3.10 9.21 12.15
N LYS A 38 -2.36 10.17 12.72
CA LYS A 38 -2.88 11.00 13.81
C LYS A 38 -3.99 11.92 13.29
N LEU A 39 -3.75 12.61 12.18
CA LEU A 39 -4.72 13.51 11.55
C LEU A 39 -5.99 12.76 11.13
N SER A 40 -5.87 11.53 10.63
CA SER A 40 -7.01 10.70 10.24
C SER A 40 -7.95 10.41 11.42
N LYS A 41 -7.41 10.29 12.62
CA LYS A 41 -8.18 10.09 13.86
C LYS A 41 -8.76 11.40 14.40
N MET A 42 -8.10 12.52 14.18
CA MET A 42 -8.55 13.85 14.61
C MET A 42 -9.64 14.42 13.69
N PHE A 43 -9.59 14.09 12.40
CA PHE A 43 -10.49 14.59 11.37
C PHE A 43 -11.14 13.43 10.58
N PRO A 44 -11.86 12.51 11.27
CA PRO A 44 -12.43 11.33 10.62
C PRO A 44 -13.43 11.71 9.51
N ASP A 45 -14.21 12.79 9.69
CA ASP A 45 -15.22 13.25 8.73
C ASP A 45 -14.62 13.92 7.48
N ARG A 46 -13.30 14.07 7.40
CA ARG A 46 -12.60 14.74 6.28
C ARG A 46 -11.94 13.78 5.33
N ILE A 47 -12.00 12.48 5.61
CA ILE A 47 -11.37 11.43 4.82
C ILE A 47 -12.27 10.19 4.77
N HIS A 48 -12.09 9.40 3.73
CA HIS A 48 -12.53 8.01 3.71
C HIS A 48 -11.32 7.12 3.96
N ILE A 49 -11.44 6.16 4.88
CA ILE A 49 -10.44 5.12 5.06
C ILE A 49 -10.93 3.89 4.31
N GLU A 50 -10.29 3.59 3.19
CA GLU A 50 -10.55 2.35 2.46
C GLU A 50 -9.74 1.23 3.08
N GLU A 51 -10.42 0.35 3.82
CA GLU A 51 -9.75 -0.74 4.53
C GLU A 51 -9.40 -1.90 3.61
N ARG A 52 -10.21 -2.19 2.57
CA ARG A 52 -10.13 -3.49 1.91
C ARG A 52 -9.93 -3.46 0.41
N SER A 53 -10.57 -2.56 -0.33
CA SER A 53 -10.49 -2.61 -1.80
C SER A 53 -9.14 -2.10 -2.30
N LEU A 54 -8.48 -1.18 -1.58
CA LEU A 54 -7.32 -0.48 -2.13
C LEU A 54 -5.97 -1.18 -1.86
N LEU A 55 -5.77 -1.78 -0.69
CA LEU A 55 -4.45 -2.21 -0.21
C LEU A 55 -4.49 -3.52 0.61
N HIS A 56 -5.25 -4.51 0.13
CA HIS A 56 -5.20 -5.87 0.66
C HIS A 56 -4.69 -6.89 -0.38
N PRO A 57 -4.11 -8.03 0.06
CA PRO A 57 -3.60 -8.28 1.41
C PRO A 57 -2.51 -7.28 1.79
N SER A 58 -2.50 -6.87 3.05
CA SER A 58 -1.62 -5.81 3.56
C SER A 58 -0.31 -6.39 4.12
N TRP A 59 0.57 -5.49 4.55
CA TRP A 59 1.79 -5.86 5.28
C TRP A 59 1.53 -6.27 6.74
N ALA A 60 0.29 -6.15 7.22
CA ALA A 60 -0.07 -6.46 8.60
C ALA A 60 0.21 -7.92 8.94
N ASP A 61 0.47 -8.16 10.22
CA ASP A 61 0.82 -9.49 10.73
C ASP A 61 -0.24 -10.53 10.35
N GLY A 62 0.20 -11.60 9.70
CA GLY A 62 -0.65 -12.71 9.25
C GLY A 62 -1.23 -12.58 7.84
N GLU A 63 -1.11 -11.42 7.19
CA GLU A 63 -1.64 -11.23 5.83
C GLU A 63 -0.63 -11.51 4.71
N LEU A 64 0.68 -11.41 4.97
CA LEU A 64 1.72 -11.74 3.98
C LEU A 64 1.56 -13.13 3.33
N PRO A 65 1.18 -14.21 4.07
CA PRO A 65 0.90 -15.50 3.46
C PRO A 65 -0.21 -15.46 2.40
N LEU A 66 -1.19 -14.55 2.53
CA LEU A 66 -2.26 -14.38 1.52
C LEU A 66 -1.71 -13.93 0.17
N LEU A 67 -0.62 -13.14 0.16
CA LEU A 67 0.01 -12.68 -1.07
C LEU A 67 1.03 -13.68 -1.63
N TYR A 68 1.86 -14.26 -0.77
CA TYR A 68 3.05 -15.02 -1.23
C TYR A 68 2.90 -16.55 -1.22
N GLN A 69 1.92 -17.10 -0.48
CA GLN A 69 1.84 -18.54 -0.20
C GLN A 69 0.46 -19.14 -0.43
N LYS A 70 -0.60 -18.32 -0.38
CA LYS A 70 -1.99 -18.75 -0.52
C LYS A 70 -2.63 -18.15 -1.77
N HIS A 71 -3.91 -18.44 -1.94
CA HIS A 71 -4.80 -17.85 -2.93
C HIS A 71 -5.83 -16.98 -2.22
N TYR A 72 -5.83 -15.69 -2.51
CA TYR A 72 -6.76 -14.70 -2.00
C TYR A 72 -7.59 -14.19 -3.17
N ASP A 73 -8.90 -14.07 -2.99
CA ASP A 73 -9.77 -13.47 -4.01
C ASP A 73 -9.51 -11.96 -4.09
N TRP A 74 -8.74 -11.57 -5.10
CA TRP A 74 -8.36 -10.19 -5.37
C TRP A 74 -9.25 -9.51 -6.43
N SER A 75 -10.37 -10.12 -6.81
CA SER A 75 -11.25 -9.62 -7.89
C SER A 75 -11.87 -8.25 -7.61
N LYS A 76 -11.89 -7.83 -6.33
CA LYS A 76 -12.40 -6.53 -5.89
C LYS A 76 -11.30 -5.56 -5.48
N ASN A 77 -10.05 -5.89 -5.76
CA ASN A 77 -8.92 -5.08 -5.37
C ASN A 77 -8.61 -4.05 -6.47
N ASP A 78 -8.60 -2.78 -6.10
CA ASP A 78 -8.22 -1.68 -6.96
C ASP A 78 -6.68 -1.59 -7.11
N ALA A 79 -5.94 -2.01 -6.08
CA ALA A 79 -4.49 -2.09 -6.09
C ALA A 79 -3.95 -3.15 -5.12
N ILE A 80 -2.70 -3.57 -5.37
CA ILE A 80 -1.93 -4.53 -4.54
C ILE A 80 -0.53 -3.94 -4.33
N HIS A 81 -0.02 -4.00 -3.09
CA HIS A 81 1.36 -3.61 -2.78
C HIS A 81 2.21 -4.86 -2.60
N VAL A 82 3.33 -4.94 -3.31
CA VAL A 82 4.26 -6.07 -3.24
C VAL A 82 5.57 -5.64 -2.57
N TRP A 83 5.98 -6.36 -1.52
CA TRP A 83 7.20 -6.13 -0.76
C TRP A 83 8.31 -7.15 -1.10
N LYS A 84 9.18 -6.81 -2.07
CA LYS A 84 10.31 -7.69 -2.46
C LYS A 84 11.29 -8.00 -1.32
N ARG A 85 11.41 -7.12 -0.33
CA ARG A 85 12.33 -7.30 0.81
C ARG A 85 11.96 -8.48 1.70
N LEU A 86 10.67 -8.80 1.82
CA LEU A 86 10.17 -9.78 2.79
C LEU A 86 10.00 -11.18 2.18
N HIS A 87 9.72 -11.25 0.87
CA HIS A 87 9.51 -12.52 0.17
C HIS A 87 10.05 -12.44 -1.27
N PRO A 88 10.53 -13.56 -1.83
CA PRO A 88 10.97 -13.60 -3.22
C PRO A 88 9.84 -13.24 -4.16
N VAL A 89 10.08 -12.27 -5.05
CA VAL A 89 9.17 -11.87 -6.13
C VAL A 89 9.76 -12.40 -7.44
N PRO A 90 8.95 -13.02 -8.32
CA PRO A 90 9.41 -13.45 -9.64
C PRO A 90 10.18 -12.37 -10.39
N GLU A 91 11.36 -12.69 -10.92
CA GLU A 91 12.21 -11.72 -11.64
C GLU A 91 11.98 -11.75 -13.16
N GLY A 92 11.28 -12.76 -13.67
CA GLY A 92 10.98 -12.85 -15.09
C GLY A 92 9.84 -13.84 -15.43
N PRO A 93 9.47 -13.93 -16.71
CA PRO A 93 8.27 -14.65 -17.16
C PRO A 93 8.22 -16.12 -16.73
N LYS A 94 9.35 -16.82 -16.82
CA LYS A 94 9.45 -18.24 -16.42
C LYS A 94 9.14 -18.46 -14.94
N GLU A 95 9.49 -17.51 -14.08
CA GLU A 95 9.18 -17.59 -12.65
C GLU A 95 7.74 -17.17 -12.36
N ILE A 96 7.22 -16.18 -13.11
CA ILE A 96 5.82 -15.75 -13.03
C ILE A 96 4.89 -16.91 -13.38
N GLU A 97 5.16 -17.65 -14.45
CA GLU A 97 4.36 -18.81 -14.88
C GLU A 97 4.27 -19.89 -13.80
N LYS A 98 5.39 -20.18 -13.13
CA LYS A 98 5.48 -21.27 -12.13
C LYS A 98 4.97 -20.89 -10.75
N ARG A 99 4.74 -19.60 -10.48
CA ARG A 99 4.42 -19.13 -9.13
C ARG A 99 2.97 -19.44 -8.78
N ASN A 100 2.73 -20.46 -7.95
CA ASN A 100 1.39 -20.86 -7.54
C ASN A 100 0.94 -20.19 -6.23
N CYS A 101 0.57 -18.91 -6.31
CA CYS A 101 -0.05 -18.12 -5.23
C CYS A 101 -0.67 -16.83 -5.81
N THR A 102 -1.35 -16.05 -4.97
CA THR A 102 -1.96 -14.75 -5.32
C THR A 102 -1.02 -13.82 -6.09
N LEU A 103 0.23 -13.66 -5.65
CA LEU A 103 1.20 -12.82 -6.37
C LEU A 103 1.45 -13.35 -7.78
N GLY A 104 1.57 -14.67 -7.95
CA GLY A 104 1.75 -15.28 -9.26
C GLY A 104 0.54 -15.08 -10.16
N GLU A 105 -0.67 -15.20 -9.62
CA GLU A 105 -1.92 -14.94 -10.36
C GLU A 105 -1.99 -13.50 -10.86
N ILE A 106 -1.73 -12.53 -10.00
CA ILE A 106 -1.73 -11.11 -10.34
C ILE A 106 -0.64 -10.81 -11.36
N MET A 107 0.58 -11.31 -11.17
CA MET A 107 1.67 -11.07 -12.12
C MET A 107 1.39 -11.70 -13.49
N ARG A 108 0.76 -12.88 -13.54
CA ARG A 108 0.31 -13.46 -14.81
C ARG A 108 -0.78 -12.62 -15.46
N TYR A 109 -1.74 -12.13 -14.68
CA TYR A 109 -2.79 -11.24 -15.17
C TYR A 109 -2.18 -9.98 -15.79
N VAL A 110 -1.31 -9.27 -15.07
CA VAL A 110 -0.70 -8.03 -15.57
C VAL A 110 0.27 -8.26 -16.73
N TYR A 111 1.05 -9.34 -16.69
CA TYR A 111 2.14 -9.56 -17.66
C TYR A 111 1.67 -10.23 -18.95
N PHE A 112 0.67 -11.11 -18.88
CA PHE A 112 0.22 -11.91 -20.03
C PHE A 112 -1.19 -11.61 -20.51
N LEU A 113 -2.06 -11.02 -19.68
CA LEU A 113 -3.46 -10.80 -20.02
C LEU A 113 -3.70 -9.30 -20.27
N PRO A 114 -4.29 -8.93 -21.43
CA PRO A 114 -4.63 -7.55 -21.76
C PRO A 114 -5.88 -7.04 -21.02
#